data_AF-V9GAE2-F1
#
_entry.id   AF-V9GAE2-F1
#
_cell.length_a   1.000
_cell.length_b   1.000
_cell.length_c   1.000
_cell.angle_alpha   90.00
_cell.angle_beta   90.00
_cell.angle_gamma   90.00
#
_symmetry.space_group_name_H-M   'P 1'
#
loop_
_entity.id
_entity.type
_entity.pdbx_description
1 polymer ?
#
loop_
_entity_poly.entity_id
_entity_poly.type
_entity_poly.pdbx_seq_one_letter_code
_entity_poly.pdbx_strand_id
1 'polypeptide(L)'
;MYMDQQSTSSSSEDQPAVPKSKPATTFIPPEDRKHSRLGIASFILSLVTLIGYILLGAMGTTMIEPYMTEDGPIFNPDQQTLEAMTTLAAVFFLVMIINVTGLILGIAGCFSKLRKRAMSVIATIANGIVLVMIGAMFLFVLTG
;
A
#
# COMPACT_ATOMS: atom_id res chain seq x y z
N MET A 1 -66.41 -56.40 -35.32
CA MET A 1 -65.30 -55.49 -34.96
C MET A 1 -65.78 -54.09 -35.31
N TYR A 2 -66.05 -53.11 -34.44
CA TYR A 2 -66.08 -52.96 -32.98
C TYR A 2 -67.11 -51.84 -32.71
N MET A 3 -67.80 -51.87 -31.58
CA MET A 3 -68.84 -50.92 -31.17
C MET A 3 -68.27 -49.52 -30.91
N ASP A 4 -69.03 -48.48 -31.28
CA ASP A 4 -68.92 -47.13 -30.75
C ASP A 4 -69.22 -47.15 -29.24
N GLN A 5 -68.28 -46.67 -28.43
CA GLN A 5 -68.46 -46.51 -26.99
C GLN A 5 -68.43 -45.03 -26.63
N GLN A 6 -69.57 -44.56 -26.11
CA GLN A 6 -69.82 -43.21 -25.67
C GLN A 6 -69.31 -42.99 -24.22
N SER A 7 -68.90 -41.74 -23.96
CA SER A 7 -68.84 -41.06 -22.65
C SER A 7 -67.69 -41.44 -21.69
N THR A 8 -66.91 -40.44 -21.30
CA THR A 8 -66.97 -39.89 -19.93
C THR A 8 -66.13 -38.61 -19.85
N SER A 9 -66.78 -37.53 -19.40
CA SER A 9 -66.13 -36.36 -18.84
C SER A 9 -65.35 -36.78 -17.59
N SER A 10 -64.05 -36.52 -17.54
CA SER A 10 -63.32 -36.47 -16.28
C SER A 10 -62.62 -35.12 -16.14
N SER A 11 -63.06 -34.42 -15.09
CA SER A 11 -62.39 -33.35 -14.38
C SER A 11 -60.87 -33.52 -14.36
N SER A 12 -60.15 -32.57 -14.93
CA SER A 12 -58.78 -32.24 -14.52
C SER A 12 -58.94 -31.11 -13.49
N GLU A 13 -59.33 -31.44 -12.25
CA GLU A 13 -58.39 -31.69 -11.16
C GLU A 13 -57.25 -30.67 -11.15
N ASP A 14 -57.37 -29.76 -10.18
CA ASP A 14 -56.40 -28.78 -9.74
C ASP A 14 -54.95 -29.22 -10.00
N GLN A 15 -54.27 -28.53 -10.92
CA GLN A 15 -52.82 -28.50 -10.87
C GLN A 15 -52.43 -27.88 -9.52
N PRO A 16 -51.73 -28.60 -8.62
CA PRO A 16 -51.13 -27.95 -7.48
C PRO A 16 -50.11 -26.97 -8.03
N ALA A 17 -50.33 -25.69 -7.76
CA ALA A 17 -49.40 -24.63 -8.09
C ALA A 17 -47.99 -25.06 -7.68
N VAL A 18 -47.13 -25.34 -8.67
CA VAL A 18 -45.72 -25.62 -8.44
C VAL A 18 -45.20 -24.45 -7.61
N PRO A 19 -44.74 -24.67 -6.36
CA PRO A 19 -44.24 -23.57 -5.57
C PRO A 19 -43.04 -23.03 -6.33
N LYS A 20 -43.13 -21.78 -6.81
CA LYS A 20 -42.00 -21.05 -7.40
C LYS A 20 -40.85 -21.18 -6.40
N SER A 21 -39.91 -22.08 -6.70
CA SER A 21 -38.74 -22.30 -5.87
C SER A 21 -38.02 -20.96 -5.81
N LYS A 22 -37.98 -20.37 -4.61
CA LYS A 22 -37.16 -19.19 -4.35
C LYS A 22 -35.76 -19.50 -4.88
N PRO A 23 -35.11 -18.60 -5.63
CA PRO A 23 -33.76 -18.86 -6.09
C PRO A 23 -32.93 -19.14 -4.83
N ALA A 24 -32.38 -20.35 -4.74
CA ALA A 24 -31.44 -20.68 -3.69
C ALA A 24 -30.29 -19.69 -3.86
N THR A 25 -30.24 -18.68 -3.01
CA THR A 25 -29.07 -17.82 -2.88
C THR A 25 -27.96 -18.72 -2.36
N THR A 26 -27.22 -19.33 -3.29
CA THR A 26 -26.03 -20.10 -2.98
C THR A 26 -25.08 -19.13 -2.27
N PHE A 27 -24.97 -19.29 -0.96
CA PHE A 27 -23.96 -18.58 -0.17
C PHE A 27 -22.60 -19.04 -0.69
N ILE A 28 -21.95 -18.21 -1.50
CA ILE A 28 -20.55 -18.42 -1.87
C ILE A 28 -19.74 -17.85 -0.69
N PRO A 29 -19.13 -18.70 0.16
CA PRO A 29 -18.31 -18.21 1.25
C PRO A 29 -17.22 -17.26 0.69
N PRO A 30 -16.93 -16.15 1.38
CA PRO A 30 -15.88 -15.23 0.95
C PRO A 30 -14.58 -16.00 0.71
N GLU A 31 -14.02 -15.89 -0.49
CA GLU A 31 -12.74 -16.52 -0.83
C GLU A 31 -11.66 -15.99 0.12
N ASP A 32 -11.08 -16.86 0.96
CA ASP A 32 -10.03 -16.46 1.91
C ASP A 32 -8.71 -16.23 1.16
N ARG A 33 -8.62 -15.07 0.52
CA ARG A 33 -7.43 -14.66 -0.22
C ARG A 33 -6.30 -14.33 0.77
N LYS A 34 -5.19 -15.06 0.67
CA LYS A 34 -3.98 -14.81 1.46
C LYS A 34 -3.41 -13.41 1.16
N HIS A 35 -2.70 -12.81 2.12
CA HIS A 35 -2.06 -11.51 1.94
C HIS A 35 -0.86 -11.57 0.98
N SER A 36 -0.63 -10.47 0.25
CA SER A 36 0.51 -10.33 -0.66
C SER A 36 1.82 -10.28 0.13
N ARG A 37 2.72 -11.23 -0.11
CA ARG A 37 4.07 -11.24 0.48
C ARG A 37 4.86 -9.98 0.09
N LEU A 38 4.69 -9.53 -1.15
CA LEU A 38 5.24 -8.26 -1.66
C LEU A 38 4.65 -7.04 -0.94
N GLY A 39 3.34 -7.07 -0.66
CA GLY A 39 2.68 -6.01 0.12
C GLY A 39 3.19 -5.90 1.55
N ILE A 40 3.41 -7.05 2.21
CA ILE A 40 3.96 -7.05 3.57
C ILE A 40 5.42 -6.59 3.58
N ALA A 41 6.24 -7.06 2.63
CA ALA A 41 7.63 -6.64 2.52
C ALA A 41 7.77 -5.12 2.29
N SER A 42 7.00 -4.56 1.35
CA SER A 42 6.99 -3.11 1.10
C SER A 42 6.47 -2.31 2.30
N PHE A 43 5.50 -2.85 3.04
CA PHE A 43 5.02 -2.22 4.26
C PHE A 43 6.11 -2.15 5.34
N ILE A 44 6.83 -3.25 5.57
CA ILE A 44 7.94 -3.28 6.53
C ILE A 44 9.04 -2.29 6.10
N LEU A 45 9.39 -2.26 4.81
CA LEU A 45 10.36 -1.29 4.29
C LEU A 45 9.89 0.15 4.50
N SER A 46 8.59 0.43 4.36
CA SER A 46 8.05 1.78 4.63
C SER A 46 8.24 2.17 6.10
N LEU A 47 8.03 1.25 7.04
CA LEU A 47 8.20 1.51 8.46
C LEU A 47 9.67 1.72 8.82
N VAL A 48 10.55 0.85 8.32
CA VAL A 48 12.00 0.92 8.56
C VAL A 48 12.58 2.23 8.00
N THR A 49 12.21 2.59 6.77
CA THR A 49 12.70 3.83 6.16
C THR A 49 12.11 5.06 6.81
N LEU A 50 10.83 5.05 7.20
CA LEU A 50 10.22 6.16 7.94
C LEU A 50 10.95 6.43 9.27
N ILE A 51 11.22 5.39 10.05
CA ILE A 51 12.00 5.50 11.29
C ILE A 51 13.41 6.00 10.97
N GLY A 52 14.04 5.45 9.93
CA GLY A 52 15.36 5.88 9.47
C GLY A 52 15.41 7.38 9.16
N TYR A 53 14.42 7.92 8.45
CA TYR A 53 14.35 9.35 8.13
C TYR A 53 14.12 10.22 9.35
N ILE A 54 13.29 9.79 10.30
CA ILE A 54 13.08 10.52 11.57
C ILE A 54 14.41 10.64 12.33
N LEU A 55 15.16 9.53 12.43
CA LEU A 55 16.46 9.53 13.11
C LEU A 55 17.50 10.37 12.36
N LEU A 56 17.59 10.22 11.03
CA LEU A 56 18.49 11.01 10.18
C LEU A 56 18.19 12.51 10.27
N GLY A 57 16.91 12.88 10.25
CA GLY A 57 16.48 14.27 10.41
C GLY A 57 16.89 14.84 11.76
N ALA A 58 16.61 14.12 12.86
CA ALA A 58 16.99 14.55 14.20
C ALA A 58 18.52 14.73 14.35
N MET A 59 19.31 13.76 13.87
CA MET A 59 20.77 13.86 13.90
C MET A 59 21.27 15.00 13.02
N GLY A 60 20.68 15.17 11.83
CA GLY A 60 21.04 16.25 10.90
C GLY A 60 20.82 17.62 11.52
N THR A 61 19.69 17.83 12.19
CA THR A 61 19.40 19.10 12.88
C THR A 61 20.42 19.42 13.97
N THR A 62 20.80 18.43 14.80
CA THR A 62 21.78 18.65 15.88
C THR A 62 23.19 18.94 15.35
N MET A 63 23.52 18.47 14.14
CA MET A 63 24.83 18.71 13.51
C MET A 63 24.90 20.09 12.86
N ILE A 64 23.76 20.64 12.41
CA ILE A 64 23.69 21.93 11.72
C ILE A 64 23.47 23.09 12.70
N GLU A 65 22.75 22.85 13.81
CA GLU A 65 22.40 23.87 14.82
C GLU A 65 23.59 24.77 15.26
N PRO A 66 24.79 24.25 15.55
CA PRO A 66 25.92 25.09 15.98
C PRO A 66 26.43 26.05 14.90
N TYR A 67 26.07 25.81 13.64
CA TYR A 67 26.52 26.59 12.48
C TYR A 67 25.44 27.55 11.96
N MET A 68 24.30 27.63 12.63
CA MET A 68 23.23 28.57 12.30
C MET A 68 23.25 29.74 13.29
N THR A 69 23.49 30.96 12.79
CA THR A 69 23.44 32.19 13.59
C THR A 69 22.34 33.12 13.09
N GLU A 70 21.99 34.15 13.88
CA GLU A 70 20.98 35.15 13.50
C GLU A 70 21.35 35.89 12.21
N ASP A 71 22.66 36.06 11.95
CA ASP A 71 23.18 36.71 10.74
C ASP A 71 23.34 35.75 9.56
N GLY A 72 22.99 34.46 9.74
CA GLY A 72 23.03 33.42 8.71
C GLY A 72 23.94 32.23 9.05
N PRO A 73 24.12 31.28 8.10
CA PRO A 73 24.94 30.10 8.30
C PRO A 73 26.43 30.44 8.33
N ILE A 74 27.13 30.02 9.37
CA ILE A 74 28.60 30.11 9.46
C ILE A 74 29.20 28.75 9.11
N PHE A 75 29.59 28.58 7.85
CA PHE A 75 30.17 27.32 7.37
C PHE A 75 31.69 27.29 7.59
N ASN A 76 32.10 26.89 8.80
CA ASN A 76 33.46 26.40 9.06
C ASN A 76 33.40 25.18 10.01
N PRO A 77 32.80 24.06 9.57
CA PRO A 77 32.85 22.83 10.33
C PRO A 77 34.29 22.33 10.43
N ASP A 78 34.64 21.73 11.58
CA ASP A 78 35.90 21.02 11.68
C ASP A 78 35.89 19.74 10.81
N GLN A 79 37.06 19.15 10.62
CA GLN A 79 37.21 17.95 9.78
C GLN A 79 36.31 16.79 10.27
N GLN A 80 36.19 16.63 11.59
CA GLN A 80 35.41 15.57 12.20
C GLN A 80 33.91 15.74 11.91
N THR A 81 33.40 16.95 12.02
CA THR A 81 32.00 17.28 11.74
C THR A 81 31.69 17.15 10.27
N LEU A 82 32.61 17.59 9.40
CA LEU A 82 32.46 17.43 7.95
C LEU A 82 32.38 15.94 7.55
N GLU A 83 33.21 15.08 8.13
CA GLU A 83 33.15 13.63 7.92
C GLU A 83 31.85 13.01 8.45
N ALA A 84 31.39 13.45 9.62
CA ALA A 84 30.11 13.01 10.19
C ALA A 84 28.92 13.42 9.30
N MET A 85 28.88 14.66 8.83
CA MET A 85 27.85 15.15 7.90
C MET A 85 27.86 14.37 6.58
N THR A 86 29.04 14.11 6.03
CA THR A 86 29.20 13.34 4.78
C THR A 86 28.71 11.91 4.95
N THR A 87 29.04 11.29 6.09
CA THR A 87 28.58 9.93 6.43
C THR A 87 27.07 9.90 6.59
N LEU A 88 26.49 10.90 7.27
CA LEU A 88 25.05 11.00 7.46
C LEU A 88 24.32 11.17 6.12
N ALA A 89 24.87 11.96 5.20
CA ALA A 89 24.35 12.10 3.85
C ALA A 89 24.42 10.77 3.06
N ALA A 90 25.52 10.03 3.16
CA ALA A 90 25.63 8.72 2.52
C ALA A 90 24.60 7.71 3.05
N VAL A 91 24.37 7.69 4.37
CA VAL A 91 23.32 6.86 4.99
C VAL A 91 21.93 7.30 4.53
N PHE A 92 21.68 8.61 4.43
CA PHE A 92 20.43 9.13 3.88
C PHE A 92 20.16 8.62 2.46
N PHE A 93 21.16 8.66 1.57
CA PHE A 93 21.03 8.10 0.22
C PHE A 93 20.75 6.60 0.22
N LEU A 94 21.38 5.83 1.12
CA LEU A 94 21.11 4.41 1.25
C LEU A 94 19.65 4.15 1.69
N VAL A 95 19.15 4.89 2.69
CA VAL A 95 17.75 4.80 3.13
C VAL A 95 16.80 5.20 2.00
N MET A 96 17.18 6.17 1.16
CA MET A 96 16.42 6.57 -0.02
C MET A 96 16.32 5.46 -1.06
N ILE A 97 17.41 4.75 -1.35
CA ILE A 97 17.38 3.59 -2.24
C ILE A 97 16.46 2.49 -1.69
N ILE A 98 16.52 2.23 -0.38
CA ILE A 98 15.64 1.26 0.28
C ILE A 98 14.17 1.69 0.18
N ASN A 99 13.87 2.98 0.35
CA ASN A 99 12.51 3.52 0.25
C ASN A 99 11.96 3.40 -1.19
N VAL A 100 12.78 3.71 -2.19
CA VAL A 100 12.42 3.49 -3.61
C VAL A 100 12.18 2.01 -3.89
N THR A 101 13.00 1.12 -3.34
CA THR A 101 12.78 -0.34 -3.43
C THR A 101 11.45 -0.74 -2.79
N GLY A 102 11.14 -0.20 -1.60
CA GLY A 102 9.87 -0.39 -0.91
C GLY A 102 8.68 0.07 -1.75
N LEU A 103 8.80 1.22 -2.42
CA LEU A 103 7.78 1.75 -3.32
C LEU A 103 7.55 0.82 -4.52
N ILE A 104 8.62 0.36 -5.19
CA ILE A 104 8.54 -0.57 -6.32
C ILE A 104 7.86 -1.88 -5.90
N LEU A 105 8.24 -2.44 -4.75
CA LEU A 105 7.60 -3.64 -4.20
C LEU A 105 6.13 -3.41 -3.86
N GLY A 106 5.78 -2.23 -3.36
CA GLY A 106 4.39 -1.85 -3.08
C GLY A 106 3.56 -1.83 -4.36
N ILE A 107 4.06 -1.13 -5.40
CA ILE A 107 3.43 -1.04 -6.71
C ILE A 107 3.26 -2.44 -7.32
N ALA A 108 4.32 -3.25 -7.35
CA ALA A 108 4.26 -4.62 -7.84
C ALA A 108 3.26 -5.48 -7.04
N GLY A 109 3.17 -5.26 -5.72
CA GLY A 109 2.19 -5.90 -4.85
C GLY A 109 0.74 -5.55 -5.18
N CYS A 110 0.47 -4.33 -5.63
CA CYS A 110 -0.87 -3.88 -6.06
C CYS A 110 -1.39 -4.64 -7.29
N PHE A 111 -0.51 -5.10 -8.17
CA PHE A 111 -0.89 -5.87 -9.36
C PHE A 111 -1.11 -7.37 -9.09
N SER A 112 -0.89 -7.85 -7.85
CA SER A 112 -1.09 -9.27 -7.54
C SER A 112 -2.57 -9.67 -7.65
N LYS A 113 -2.89 -10.62 -8.55
CA LYS A 113 -4.27 -11.05 -8.85
C LYS A 113 -4.89 -12.00 -7.82
N LEU A 114 -4.05 -12.74 -7.08
CA LEU A 114 -4.45 -13.87 -6.24
C LEU A 114 -4.55 -13.53 -4.73
N ARG A 115 -4.29 -12.28 -4.34
CA ARG A 115 -4.02 -11.93 -2.93
C ARG A 115 -4.67 -10.60 -2.53
N LYS A 116 -4.92 -10.41 -1.23
CA LYS A 116 -5.41 -9.14 -0.67
C LYS A 116 -4.39 -8.02 -0.92
N ARG A 117 -4.84 -6.94 -1.56
CA ARG A 117 -4.00 -5.81 -2.01
C ARG A 117 -3.88 -4.67 -1.01
N ALA A 118 -4.67 -4.67 0.07
CA ALA A 118 -4.72 -3.59 1.05
C ALA A 118 -3.33 -3.20 1.58
N MET A 119 -2.51 -4.18 1.97
CA MET A 119 -1.15 -3.93 2.47
C MET A 119 -0.24 -3.28 1.42
N SER A 120 -0.36 -3.69 0.16
CA SER A 120 0.41 -3.10 -0.94
C SER A 120 0.00 -1.65 -1.19
N VAL A 121 -1.30 -1.35 -1.18
CA VAL A 121 -1.79 0.03 -1.37
C VAL A 121 -1.32 0.94 -0.25
N ILE A 122 -1.46 0.50 1.01
CA ILE A 122 -1.00 1.27 2.18
C ILE A 122 0.52 1.51 2.09
N ALA A 123 1.29 0.47 1.78
CA ALA A 123 2.74 0.59 1.63
C ALA A 123 3.16 1.53 0.49
N THR A 124 2.47 1.48 -0.66
CA THR A 124 2.73 2.38 -1.79
C THR A 124 2.45 3.83 -1.40
N ILE A 125 1.33 4.10 -0.73
CA ILE A 125 1.00 5.45 -0.26
C ILE A 125 2.04 5.94 0.74
N ALA A 126 2.40 5.12 1.73
CA ALA A 126 3.38 5.49 2.75
C ALA A 126 4.76 5.81 2.14
N ASN A 127 5.31 4.93 1.31
CA ASN A 127 6.59 5.20 0.63
C ASN A 127 6.49 6.41 -0.32
N GLY A 128 5.37 6.53 -1.04
CA GLY A 128 5.15 7.63 -1.98
C GLY A 128 5.09 9.00 -1.30
N ILE A 129 4.38 9.12 -0.17
CA ILE A 129 4.31 10.35 0.62
C ILE A 129 5.70 10.76 1.10
N VAL A 130 6.48 9.80 1.62
CA VAL A 130 7.85 10.07 2.08
C VAL A 130 8.72 10.59 0.94
N LEU A 131 8.67 9.96 -0.23
CA LEU A 131 9.44 10.39 -1.39
C LEU A 131 9.01 11.78 -1.90
N VAL A 132 7.71 12.06 -1.90
CA VAL A 132 7.17 13.38 -2.26
C VAL A 132 7.62 14.46 -1.26
N MET A 133 7.60 14.17 0.05
CA MET A 133 8.05 15.11 1.08
C MET A 133 9.53 15.43 0.95
N ILE A 134 10.37 14.42 0.71
CA ILE A 134 11.80 14.61 0.46
C ILE A 134 12.00 15.47 -0.80
N GLY A 135 11.33 15.13 -1.90
CA GLY A 135 11.40 15.91 -3.14
C GLY A 135 10.95 17.36 -2.95
N ALA A 136 9.86 17.59 -2.20
CA ALA A 136 9.37 18.92 -1.86
C ALA A 136 10.38 19.72 -1.02
N MET A 137 11.03 19.08 -0.04
CA MET A 137 12.14 19.68 0.73
C MET A 137 13.30 20.11 -0.18
N PHE A 138 13.75 19.24 -1.08
CA PHE A 138 14.81 19.60 -2.03
C PHE A 138 14.41 20.76 -2.94
N LEU A 139 13.18 20.72 -3.48
CA LEU A 139 12.67 21.81 -4.31
C LEU A 139 12.62 23.12 -3.54
N PHE A 140 12.13 23.10 -2.30
CA PHE A 140 12.10 24.27 -1.42
C PHE A 140 13.49 24.86 -1.19
N VAL A 141 14.49 24.00 -0.92
CA VAL A 141 15.89 24.45 -0.74
C VAL A 141 16.52 24.97 -2.04
N LEU A 142 16.11 24.44 -3.19
CA LEU A 142 16.64 24.88 -4.49
C LEU A 142 16.02 26.20 -4.98
N THR A 143 14.79 26.51 -4.57
CA THR A 143 14.06 27.69 -5.04
C THR A 143 13.96 28.81 -4.02
N GLY A 144 14.23 28.54 -2.75
CA GLY A 144 14.26 29.53 -1.66
C GLY A 144 15.67 30.01 -1.39
#